data_AF-A0AA39S3R0-F1
#
_entry.id   AF-A0AA39S3R0-F1
#
_cell.length_a   1.000
_cell.length_b   1.000
_cell.length_c   1.000
_cell.angle_alpha   90.00
_cell.angle_beta   90.00
_cell.angle_gamma   90.00
#
_symmetry.space_group_name_H-M   'P 1'
#
loop_
_entity.id
_entity.type
_entity.pdbx_description
1 polymer ?
#
loop_
_entity_poly.entity_id
_entity_poly.type
_entity_poly.pdbx_seq_one_letter_code
_entity_poly.pdbx_strand_id
1 'polypeptide(L)'
;MVRSMLSYSTLPISFWGYALQTAIYILNDVPSKSVPKTPHELWTGRKPSLQHLRIFGCPAHVLKGKTEKMESRSETCIFVGYPKETKGYYFYSPSDLKVFVSTNAKFLEKDYMNDFVPRSRIVLNEMSGDTIPREVTQPNPIVSSDPTQDQQPTIPRRSGRVRTQPERYIGLGESVENLPDDDDPYTYKEAMEDVDSRHWQKAMQSEIESMFNNKVWSLVDLPKGIKPIGCKWVYKRKRGMDGKVETFKARLVAKGYTQKEGIDYEETFSPVAMLKYIRILLSIAASLDLEIWQMDVKTAFLNGRLDESIYMMQPEGFIEKGQMDKVCKLQKSIYGLKQASRSWNIRFDQAVKGFGFIQNPDEPCVYKRIKGDKLVFLILYVDDILLIGTM
;
A
#
# COMPACT_ATOMS: atom_id res chain seq x y z
N MET A 1 9.68 -22.63 -16.74
CA MET A 1 10.00 -21.29 -17.29
C MET A 1 11.17 -20.62 -16.55
N VAL A 2 11.08 -20.40 -15.24
CA VAL A 2 12.16 -19.73 -14.45
C VAL A 2 13.53 -20.39 -14.58
N ARG A 3 13.61 -21.72 -14.38
CA ARG A 3 14.85 -22.50 -14.54
C ARG A 3 15.47 -22.32 -15.93
N SER A 4 14.64 -22.38 -16.97
CA SER A 4 15.05 -22.22 -18.37
C SER A 4 15.56 -20.80 -18.64
N MET A 5 14.88 -19.76 -18.13
CA MET A 5 15.32 -18.36 -18.26
C MET A 5 16.67 -18.12 -17.60
N LEU A 6 16.88 -18.63 -16.38
CA LEU A 6 18.16 -18.50 -15.69
C LEU A 6 19.27 -19.28 -16.42
N SER A 7 18.97 -20.50 -16.87
CA SER A 7 19.90 -21.32 -17.63
C SER A 7 20.30 -20.70 -18.97
N TYR A 8 19.39 -19.96 -19.59
CA TYR A 8 19.62 -19.23 -20.84
C TYR A 8 20.23 -17.84 -20.61
N SER A 9 20.50 -17.46 -19.35
CA SER A 9 21.07 -16.17 -18.99
C SER A 9 22.50 -16.29 -18.46
N THR A 10 23.27 -15.21 -18.54
CA THR A 10 24.58 -15.12 -17.86
C THR A 10 24.45 -14.77 -16.36
N LEU A 11 23.24 -14.44 -15.90
CA LEU A 11 22.96 -13.99 -14.54
C LEU A 11 23.17 -15.10 -13.48
N PRO A 12 23.56 -14.73 -12.25
CA PRO A 12 23.67 -15.68 -11.15
C PRO A 12 22.29 -16.09 -10.61
N ILE A 13 22.25 -17.19 -9.85
CA ILE A 13 21.01 -17.75 -9.30
C ILE A 13 20.27 -16.76 -8.39
N SER A 14 20.95 -15.78 -7.79
CA SER A 14 20.35 -14.73 -6.97
C SER A 14 19.26 -13.92 -7.70
N PHE A 15 19.26 -13.90 -9.04
CA PHE A 15 18.23 -13.23 -9.85
C PHE A 15 16.97 -14.08 -10.08
N TRP A 16 16.83 -15.24 -9.40
CA TRP A 16 15.67 -16.11 -9.56
C TRP A 16 14.34 -15.42 -9.27
N GLY A 17 14.30 -14.45 -8.34
CA GLY A 17 13.10 -13.67 -8.04
C GLY A 17 12.64 -12.82 -9.22
N TYR A 18 13.58 -12.19 -9.93
CA TYR A 18 13.32 -11.43 -11.15
C TYR A 18 12.89 -12.34 -12.31
N ALA A 19 13.53 -13.50 -12.45
CA ALA A 19 13.13 -14.50 -13.44
C ALA A 19 11.72 -15.04 -13.16
N LEU A 20 11.35 -15.27 -11.89
CA LEU A 20 10.00 -15.67 -11.49
C LEU A 20 8.96 -14.61 -11.83
N GLN A 21 9.22 -13.35 -11.49
CA GLN A 21 8.32 -12.24 -11.83
C GLN A 21 8.13 -12.10 -13.34
N THR A 22 9.21 -12.20 -14.11
CA THR A 22 9.19 -12.18 -15.57
C THR A 22 8.37 -13.35 -16.13
N ALA A 23 8.55 -14.56 -15.59
CA ALA A 23 7.79 -15.73 -16.01
C ALA A 23 6.28 -15.56 -15.74
N ILE A 24 5.90 -15.06 -14.56
CA ILE A 24 4.50 -14.77 -14.23
C ILE A 24 3.92 -13.72 -15.18
N TYR A 25 4.68 -12.66 -15.46
CA TYR A 25 4.28 -11.60 -16.38
C TYR A 25 3.97 -12.18 -17.78
N ILE A 26 4.90 -12.96 -18.34
CA ILE A 26 4.72 -13.59 -19.65
C ILE A 26 3.53 -14.56 -19.63
N LEU A 27 3.38 -15.38 -18.60
CA LEU A 27 2.28 -16.35 -18.50
C LEU A 27 0.90 -15.69 -18.48
N ASN A 28 0.79 -14.45 -17.99
CA ASN A 28 -0.46 -13.71 -18.02
C ASN A 28 -0.79 -13.16 -19.42
N ASP A 29 0.22 -12.90 -20.24
CA ASP A 29 0.06 -12.30 -21.58
C ASP A 29 -0.02 -13.33 -22.72
N VAL A 30 0.24 -14.62 -22.45
CA VAL A 30 0.18 -15.71 -23.44
C VAL A 30 -1.04 -16.62 -23.26
N PRO A 31 -1.49 -17.32 -24.31
CA PRO A 31 -2.58 -18.30 -24.19
C PRO A 31 -2.19 -19.44 -23.23
N SER A 32 -3.15 -19.91 -22.44
CA SER A 32 -2.99 -21.11 -21.61
C SER A 32 -3.99 -22.18 -22.05
N LYS A 33 -3.67 -23.47 -21.82
CA LYS A 33 -4.59 -24.56 -22.16
C LYS A 33 -5.91 -24.52 -21.36
N SER A 34 -5.90 -23.89 -20.20
CA SER A 34 -7.04 -23.85 -19.28
C SER A 34 -8.07 -22.79 -19.65
N VAL A 35 -7.73 -21.81 -20.48
CA VAL A 35 -8.62 -20.71 -20.86
C VAL A 35 -8.55 -20.39 -22.36
N PRO A 36 -9.68 -20.01 -23.00
CA PRO A 36 -9.73 -19.76 -24.44
C PRO A 36 -9.03 -18.47 -24.89
N LYS A 37 -8.75 -17.56 -23.95
CA LYS A 37 -8.09 -16.26 -24.16
C LYS A 37 -6.90 -16.13 -23.21
N THR A 38 -6.04 -15.13 -23.41
CA THR A 38 -4.95 -14.89 -22.46
C THR A 38 -5.52 -14.42 -21.11
N PRO A 39 -4.92 -14.77 -19.96
CA PRO A 39 -5.37 -14.28 -18.66
C PRO A 39 -5.50 -12.76 -18.61
N HIS A 40 -4.57 -12.04 -19.27
CA HIS A 40 -4.62 -10.58 -19.43
C HIS A 40 -5.86 -10.11 -20.19
N GLU A 41 -6.22 -10.77 -21.29
CA GLU A 41 -7.40 -10.42 -22.08
C GLU A 41 -8.69 -10.71 -21.30
N LEU A 42 -8.74 -11.81 -20.53
CA LEU A 42 -9.88 -12.10 -19.66
C LEU A 42 -10.03 -11.05 -18.55
N TRP A 43 -8.91 -10.58 -17.99
CA TRP A 43 -8.91 -9.61 -16.90
C TRP A 43 -9.22 -8.19 -17.36
N THR A 44 -8.69 -7.77 -18.51
CA THR A 44 -8.75 -6.37 -18.97
C THR A 44 -9.72 -6.13 -20.13
N GLY A 45 -10.24 -7.20 -20.74
CA GLY A 45 -11.03 -7.13 -21.97
C GLY A 45 -10.23 -6.72 -23.22
N ARG A 46 -8.91 -6.50 -23.11
CA ARG A 46 -8.04 -6.05 -24.21
C ARG A 46 -6.97 -7.09 -24.51
N LYS A 47 -6.75 -7.35 -25.80
CA LYS A 47 -5.68 -8.26 -26.24
C LYS A 47 -4.31 -7.63 -25.95
N PRO A 48 -3.42 -8.30 -25.19
CA PRO A 48 -2.09 -7.76 -24.93
C PRO A 48 -1.26 -7.69 -26.22
N SER A 49 -0.48 -6.62 -26.37
CA SER A 49 0.58 -6.57 -27.39
C SER A 49 1.76 -7.40 -26.89
N LEU A 50 2.41 -8.18 -27.77
CA LEU A 50 3.60 -8.96 -27.41
C LEU A 50 4.90 -8.29 -27.88
N GLN A 51 4.81 -7.13 -28.54
CA GLN A 51 5.97 -6.44 -29.15
C GLN A 51 6.99 -5.93 -28.12
N HIS A 52 6.55 -5.71 -26.88
CA HIS A 52 7.42 -5.25 -25.80
C HIS A 52 8.13 -6.39 -25.08
N LEU A 53 7.78 -7.65 -25.37
CA LEU A 53 8.44 -8.80 -24.73
C LEU A 53 9.88 -8.93 -25.20
N ARG A 54 10.77 -9.19 -24.25
CA ARG A 54 12.22 -9.32 -24.46
C ARG A 54 12.77 -10.57 -23.80
N ILE A 55 13.89 -11.06 -24.33
CA ILE A 55 14.59 -12.24 -23.81
C ILE A 55 15.22 -11.92 -22.46
N PHE A 56 14.77 -12.60 -21.40
CA PHE A 56 15.35 -12.48 -20.06
C PHE A 56 16.86 -12.75 -20.08
N GLY A 57 17.65 -11.87 -19.48
CA GLY A 57 19.12 -11.96 -19.48
C GLY A 57 19.80 -11.37 -20.71
N CYS A 58 19.06 -10.83 -21.68
CA CYS A 58 19.65 -10.19 -22.85
C CYS A 58 20.39 -8.90 -22.48
N PRO A 59 21.61 -8.69 -22.99
CA PRO A 59 22.29 -7.40 -22.95
C PRO A 59 21.52 -6.33 -23.73
N ALA A 60 21.53 -5.10 -23.20
CA ALA A 60 20.93 -3.94 -23.82
C ALA A 60 21.76 -2.69 -23.55
N HIS A 61 21.84 -1.80 -24.53
CA HIS A 61 22.41 -0.47 -24.34
C HIS A 61 21.36 0.47 -23.80
N VAL A 62 21.54 0.95 -22.57
CA VAL A 62 20.63 1.83 -21.85
C VAL A 62 21.18 3.25 -21.80
N LEU A 63 20.38 4.25 -22.14
CA LEU A 63 20.82 5.66 -22.21
C LEU A 63 21.11 6.24 -20.81
N LYS A 64 22.27 6.91 -20.65
CA LYS A 64 22.64 7.65 -19.43
C LYS A 64 22.06 9.06 -19.44
N GLY A 65 21.55 9.52 -18.30
CA GLY A 65 20.84 10.81 -18.19
C GLY A 65 21.72 12.06 -18.20
N LYS A 66 22.90 12.01 -17.55
CA LYS A 66 23.92 13.07 -17.59
C LYS A 66 25.19 12.46 -18.16
N THR A 67 25.72 13.04 -19.24
CA THR A 67 27.02 12.66 -19.81
C THR A 67 27.82 13.92 -20.08
N GLU A 68 29.11 13.88 -19.78
CA GLU A 68 30.03 14.93 -20.20
C GLU A 68 30.30 14.82 -21.72
N LYS A 69 30.83 15.89 -22.34
CA LYS A 69 30.87 16.09 -23.80
C LYS A 69 31.60 14.97 -24.60
N MET A 70 32.35 14.10 -23.93
CA MET A 70 33.15 13.00 -24.52
C MET A 70 32.80 11.60 -23.99
N GLU A 71 31.89 11.45 -23.02
CA GLU A 71 31.58 10.13 -22.43
C GLU A 71 30.57 9.32 -23.24
N SER A 72 30.64 8.00 -23.11
CA SER A 72 29.63 7.10 -23.72
C SER A 72 28.24 7.45 -23.22
N ARG A 73 27.33 7.74 -24.15
CA ARG A 73 25.93 8.10 -23.87
C ARG A 73 25.08 6.92 -23.40
N SER A 74 25.59 5.70 -23.49
CA SER A 74 24.87 4.49 -23.09
C SER A 74 25.77 3.53 -22.30
N GLU A 75 25.15 2.79 -21.39
CA GLU A 75 25.77 1.68 -20.67
C GLU A 75 25.24 0.35 -21.18
N THR A 76 26.07 -0.68 -21.19
CA THR A 76 25.62 -2.05 -21.41
C THR A 76 25.07 -2.60 -20.10
N CYS A 77 23.78 -2.86 -20.05
CA CYS A 77 23.09 -3.46 -18.91
C CYS A 77 22.40 -4.75 -19.32
N ILE A 78 21.97 -5.54 -18.34
CA ILE A 78 21.29 -6.82 -18.56
C ILE A 78 19.81 -6.67 -18.26
N PHE A 79 18.94 -7.11 -19.17
CA PHE A 79 17.50 -7.10 -18.95
C PHE A 79 17.06 -8.15 -17.92
N VAL A 80 16.34 -7.71 -16.87
CA VAL A 80 15.91 -8.57 -15.75
C VAL A 80 14.40 -8.54 -15.47
N GLY A 81 13.58 -7.89 -16.30
CA GLY A 81 12.13 -8.04 -16.22
C GLY A 81 11.33 -6.75 -16.34
N TYR A 82 10.06 -6.80 -15.94
CA TYR A 82 9.09 -5.74 -16.19
C TYR A 82 8.64 -5.07 -14.86
N PRO A 83 8.74 -3.73 -14.73
CA PRO A 83 8.22 -3.00 -13.57
C PRO A 83 6.69 -3.03 -13.52
N LYS A 84 6.13 -3.10 -12.31
CA LYS A 84 4.67 -3.13 -12.08
C LYS A 84 4.02 -1.74 -12.15
N GLU A 85 4.73 -0.72 -11.69
CA GLU A 85 4.15 0.62 -11.43
C GLU A 85 4.56 1.68 -12.47
N THR A 86 5.61 1.40 -13.25
CA THR A 86 6.18 2.36 -14.20
C THR A 86 6.31 1.74 -15.58
N LYS A 87 6.36 2.57 -16.62
CA LYS A 87 6.68 2.09 -17.97
C LYS A 87 8.19 1.93 -18.13
N GLY A 88 8.61 0.85 -18.78
CA GLY A 88 10.01 0.58 -19.08
C GLY A 88 10.36 -0.87 -18.75
N TYR A 89 11.64 -1.10 -18.50
CA TYR A 89 12.21 -2.40 -18.20
C TYR A 89 13.16 -2.30 -17.02
N TYR A 90 13.25 -3.36 -16.22
CA TYR A 90 14.30 -3.50 -15.23
C TYR A 90 15.61 -3.90 -15.92
N PHE A 91 16.65 -3.13 -15.62
CA PHE A 91 18.01 -3.38 -16.06
C PHE A 91 18.93 -3.54 -14.86
N TYR A 92 19.79 -4.53 -14.91
CA TYR A 92 20.89 -4.71 -14.00
C TYR A 92 22.17 -4.14 -14.62
N SER A 93 22.80 -3.19 -13.93
CA SER A 93 24.15 -2.73 -14.27
C SER A 93 25.16 -3.58 -13.49
N PRO A 94 26.04 -4.34 -14.17
CA PRO A 94 27.16 -5.01 -13.52
C PRO A 94 28.19 -4.04 -12.94
N SER A 95 28.29 -2.82 -13.48
CA SER A 95 29.22 -1.79 -13.02
C SER A 95 28.78 -1.18 -11.68
N ASP A 96 27.49 -0.86 -11.55
CA ASP A 96 26.93 -0.24 -10.35
C ASP A 96 26.38 -1.27 -9.33
N LEU A 97 26.37 -2.56 -9.71
CA LEU A 97 25.74 -3.66 -8.97
C LEU A 97 24.27 -3.37 -8.57
N LYS A 98 23.55 -2.59 -9.37
CA LYS A 98 22.19 -2.12 -9.06
C LYS A 98 21.20 -2.48 -10.15
N VAL A 99 19.95 -2.70 -9.74
CA VAL A 99 18.80 -2.80 -10.64
C VAL A 99 18.08 -1.45 -10.69
N PHE A 100 17.75 -0.99 -11.89
CA PHE A 100 17.03 0.27 -12.11
C PHE A 100 16.05 0.14 -13.29
N VAL A 101 15.12 1.10 -13.40
CA VAL A 101 14.13 1.14 -14.49
C VAL A 101 14.57 2.14 -15.56
N SER A 102 14.47 1.74 -16.82
CA SER A 102 14.63 2.67 -17.95
C SER A 102 13.67 2.33 -19.10
N THR A 103 13.24 3.35 -19.83
CA THR A 103 12.44 3.21 -21.06
C THR A 103 13.30 3.21 -22.32
N ASN A 104 14.49 3.81 -22.25
CA ASN A 104 15.32 4.10 -23.41
C ASN A 104 16.47 3.09 -23.47
N ALA A 105 16.19 1.95 -24.07
CA ALA A 105 17.14 0.86 -24.23
C ALA A 105 17.07 0.24 -25.63
N LYS A 106 18.23 -0.11 -26.18
CA LYS A 106 18.34 -0.88 -27.42
C LYS A 106 18.83 -2.29 -27.06
N PHE A 107 17.97 -3.28 -27.28
CA PHE A 107 18.25 -4.68 -26.96
C PHE A 107 19.12 -5.33 -28.04
N LEU A 108 20.12 -6.11 -27.62
CA LEU A 108 21.04 -6.83 -28.48
C LEU A 108 20.60 -8.29 -28.68
N GLU A 109 19.29 -8.53 -28.88
CA GLU A 109 18.71 -9.88 -28.89
C GLU A 109 19.24 -10.77 -30.01
N LYS A 110 19.54 -10.18 -31.18
CA LYS A 110 20.05 -10.94 -32.33
C LYS A 110 21.44 -11.51 -32.05
N ASP A 111 22.33 -10.66 -31.55
CA ASP A 111 23.69 -11.04 -31.17
C ASP A 111 23.63 -12.03 -30.00
N TYR A 112 22.75 -11.76 -29.03
CA TYR A 112 22.53 -12.63 -27.89
C TYR A 112 22.06 -14.05 -28.28
N MET A 113 21.18 -14.18 -29.28
CA MET A 113 20.76 -15.49 -29.78
C MET A 113 21.86 -16.23 -30.54
N ASN A 114 22.68 -15.50 -31.31
CA ASN A 114 23.74 -16.07 -32.15
C ASN A 114 24.97 -16.52 -31.34
N ASP A 115 25.33 -15.74 -30.32
CA ASP A 115 26.54 -15.96 -29.51
C ASP A 115 26.26 -16.83 -28.28
N PHE A 116 25.02 -17.32 -28.11
CA PHE A 116 24.64 -18.09 -26.93
C PHE A 116 25.29 -19.48 -26.94
N VAL A 117 26.33 -19.65 -26.11
CA VAL A 117 26.85 -20.97 -25.75
C VAL A 117 26.09 -21.45 -24.51
N PRO A 118 25.35 -22.58 -24.58
CA PRO A 118 24.68 -23.13 -23.41
C PRO A 118 25.70 -23.39 -22.30
N ARG A 119 25.47 -22.83 -21.11
CA ARG A 119 26.17 -23.33 -19.91
C ARG A 119 25.90 -24.82 -19.84
N SER A 120 26.97 -25.62 -19.80
CA SER A 120 26.90 -27.07 -19.66
C SER A 120 25.85 -27.44 -18.62
N ARG A 121 24.89 -28.26 -19.03
CA ARG A 121 23.79 -28.88 -18.27
C ARG A 121 23.89 -28.59 -16.77
N ILE A 122 23.10 -27.65 -16.27
CA ILE A 122 22.98 -27.45 -14.82
C ILE A 122 22.35 -28.74 -14.26
N VAL A 123 23.17 -29.67 -13.78
CA VAL A 123 22.71 -30.83 -13.00
C VAL A 123 22.44 -30.31 -11.60
N LEU A 124 21.21 -29.88 -11.35
CA LEU A 124 20.73 -29.60 -10.01
C LEU A 124 20.13 -30.89 -9.47
N ASN A 125 20.84 -31.55 -8.56
CA ASN A 125 20.27 -32.63 -7.77
C ASN A 125 19.03 -32.10 -7.04
N GLU A 126 17.92 -32.83 -7.15
CA GLU A 126 16.77 -32.64 -6.29
C GLU A 126 17.22 -32.87 -4.84
N MET A 127 17.05 -31.88 -3.97
CA MET A 127 17.39 -32.03 -2.55
C MET A 127 16.40 -33.01 -1.91
N SER A 128 16.79 -34.27 -1.83
CA SER A 128 16.33 -35.16 -0.76
C SER A 128 16.96 -34.66 0.54
N GLY A 129 16.14 -34.50 1.58
CA GLY A 129 16.57 -33.99 2.88
C GLY A 129 17.71 -34.83 3.46
N ASP A 130 18.79 -34.17 3.87
CA ASP A 130 19.26 -34.15 5.26
C ASP A 130 20.61 -33.45 5.38
N THR A 131 20.79 -32.83 6.56
CA THR A 131 22.05 -32.38 7.17
C THR A 131 22.76 -31.13 6.62
N ILE A 132 22.65 -30.05 7.39
CA ILE A 132 23.51 -28.86 7.37
C ILE A 132 24.83 -29.17 8.06
N PRO A 133 25.99 -28.77 7.51
CA PRO A 133 27.15 -28.43 8.33
C PRO A 133 27.32 -26.90 8.41
N ARG A 134 27.44 -26.44 9.66
CA ARG A 134 27.89 -25.10 10.07
C ARG A 134 29.34 -24.89 9.64
N GLU A 135 29.65 -23.71 9.10
CA GLU A 135 31.00 -23.15 9.22
C GLU A 135 30.95 -21.75 9.82
N VAL A 136 31.91 -21.55 10.72
CA VAL A 136 32.11 -20.45 11.65
C VAL A 136 33.15 -19.53 11.05
N THR A 137 32.92 -18.21 11.03
CA THR A 137 34.04 -17.26 11.15
C THR A 137 33.57 -15.95 11.79
N GLN A 138 34.32 -15.54 12.81
CA GLN A 138 34.14 -14.37 13.67
C GLN A 138 34.66 -13.06 13.01
N PRO A 139 34.32 -11.88 13.59
CA PRO A 139 34.38 -10.57 12.93
C PRO A 139 35.66 -9.77 13.26
N ASN A 140 35.87 -8.65 12.55
CA ASN A 140 36.45 -7.35 13.02
C ASN A 140 36.82 -6.44 11.82
N PRO A 141 37.11 -5.13 12.01
CA PRO A 141 36.43 -4.12 12.82
C PRO A 141 36.11 -2.82 12.04
N ILE A 142 35.33 -1.96 12.70
CA ILE A 142 34.88 -0.62 12.29
C ILE A 142 36.07 0.36 12.18
N VAL A 143 36.14 1.15 11.11
CA VAL A 143 36.88 2.42 11.07
C VAL A 143 36.00 3.49 10.43
N SER A 144 35.70 4.51 11.22
CA SER A 144 35.02 5.75 10.88
C SER A 144 35.98 6.74 10.20
N SER A 145 35.49 7.44 9.18
CA SER A 145 36.02 8.76 8.80
C SER A 145 34.95 9.54 8.02
N ASP A 146 34.40 10.57 8.67
CA ASP A 146 33.77 11.70 7.99
C ASP A 146 34.85 12.53 7.27
N PRO A 147 34.47 13.26 6.20
CA PRO A 147 34.59 14.70 6.35
C PRO A 147 33.36 15.47 5.84
N THR A 148 32.99 16.42 6.69
CA THR A 148 32.13 17.60 6.50
C THR A 148 32.53 18.41 5.27
N GLN A 149 31.56 18.84 4.45
CA GLN A 149 31.66 20.09 3.67
C GLN A 149 30.29 20.69 3.30
N ASP A 150 30.07 21.88 3.86
CA ASP A 150 29.20 23.01 3.54
C ASP A 150 28.06 22.87 2.51
N GLN A 151 26.83 23.06 3.00
CA GLN A 151 25.64 23.36 2.20
C GLN A 151 25.43 24.88 2.12
N GLN A 152 25.43 25.44 0.91
CA GLN A 152 24.78 26.71 0.62
C GLN A 152 23.37 26.49 0.03
N PRO A 153 22.37 27.33 0.39
CA PRO A 153 20.99 27.11 0.01
C PRO A 153 20.69 27.58 -1.42
N THR A 154 20.44 26.65 -2.35
CA THR A 154 19.87 26.97 -3.66
C THR A 154 18.35 27.17 -3.59
N ILE A 155 17.92 28.35 -4.03
CA ILE A 155 16.52 28.79 -4.15
C ILE A 155 15.76 27.86 -5.12
N PRO A 156 14.56 27.35 -4.77
CA PRO A 156 13.78 26.50 -5.68
C PRO A 156 13.23 27.32 -6.86
N ARG A 157 13.67 26.99 -8.09
CA ARG A 157 13.09 27.53 -9.33
C ARG A 157 11.64 27.04 -9.47
N ARG A 158 10.67 27.97 -9.44
CA ARG A 158 9.26 27.71 -9.80
C ARG A 158 9.19 27.32 -11.28
N SER A 159 8.71 26.11 -11.58
CA SER A 159 8.40 25.72 -12.97
C SER A 159 7.13 26.42 -13.46
N GLY A 160 7.21 27.18 -14.54
CA GLY A 160 6.06 27.73 -15.27
C GLY A 160 5.33 26.71 -16.17
N ARG A 161 5.24 25.44 -15.75
CA ARG A 161 4.48 24.41 -16.49
C ARG A 161 3.01 24.51 -16.13
N VAL A 162 2.16 24.70 -17.14
CA VAL A 162 0.71 24.50 -17.03
C VAL A 162 0.47 23.06 -16.61
N ARG A 163 -0.20 22.86 -15.47
CA ARG A 163 -0.58 21.52 -14.98
C ARG A 163 -1.74 21.00 -15.81
N THR A 164 -1.48 20.00 -16.65
CA THR A 164 -2.52 19.15 -17.24
C THR A 164 -2.51 17.81 -16.50
N GLN A 165 -3.66 17.34 -16.05
CA GLN A 165 -3.75 16.02 -15.41
C GLN A 165 -3.47 14.93 -16.47
N PRO A 166 -2.58 13.95 -16.21
CA PRO A 166 -2.38 12.83 -17.12
C PRO A 166 -3.54 11.83 -16.99
N GLU A 167 -4.16 11.45 -18.10
CA GLU A 167 -5.27 10.46 -18.21
C GLU A 167 -4.95 9.03 -17.72
N ARG A 168 -3.79 8.77 -17.11
CA ARG A 168 -3.31 7.41 -16.81
C ARG A 168 -3.72 6.87 -15.42
N TYR A 169 -4.28 7.67 -14.53
CA TYR A 169 -4.81 7.18 -13.24
C TYR A 169 -6.26 6.69 -13.36
N ILE A 170 -6.54 5.87 -14.37
CA ILE A 170 -7.74 5.03 -14.43
C ILE A 170 -7.23 3.60 -14.62
N GLY A 171 -7.32 2.78 -13.57
CA GLY A 171 -7.13 1.33 -13.68
C GLY A 171 -5.94 0.78 -12.91
N LEU A 172 -6.12 0.61 -11.60
CA LEU A 172 -5.83 -0.66 -10.92
C LEU A 172 -6.54 -0.66 -9.55
N GLY A 173 -7.73 -1.25 -9.49
CA GLY A 173 -8.53 -1.42 -8.27
C GLY A 173 -9.95 -0.88 -8.45
N GLU A 174 -10.92 -1.80 -8.47
CA GLU A 174 -12.34 -1.62 -8.76
C GLU A 174 -12.67 -1.38 -10.25
N SER A 175 -13.57 -2.22 -10.76
CA SER A 175 -14.28 -2.00 -12.01
C SER A 175 -14.98 -0.64 -11.93
N VAL A 176 -14.34 0.38 -12.50
CA VAL A 176 -15.05 1.58 -12.95
C VAL A 176 -15.84 1.12 -14.17
N GLU A 177 -16.99 0.49 -13.92
CA GLU A 177 -18.17 0.91 -14.68
C GLU A 177 -18.13 2.42 -14.67
N ASN A 178 -18.26 3.08 -15.83
CA ASN A 178 -18.46 4.52 -15.88
C ASN A 178 -19.72 4.81 -15.06
N LEU A 179 -19.54 4.98 -13.75
CA LEU A 179 -20.54 5.54 -12.87
C LEU A 179 -20.85 6.90 -13.49
N PRO A 180 -22.12 7.23 -13.73
CA PRO A 180 -22.48 8.58 -14.12
C PRO A 180 -21.84 9.52 -13.11
N ASP A 181 -21.31 10.66 -13.60
CA ASP A 181 -20.63 11.73 -12.86
C ASP A 181 -20.94 11.65 -11.36
N ASP A 182 -19.89 11.58 -10.53
CA ASP A 182 -20.03 11.50 -9.07
C ASP A 182 -20.68 12.80 -8.58
N ASP A 183 -22.01 12.86 -8.66
CA ASP A 183 -22.89 13.96 -8.25
C ASP A 183 -22.88 14.14 -6.72
N ASP A 184 -22.02 13.41 -6.01
CA ASP A 184 -21.91 13.49 -4.56
C ASP A 184 -21.44 14.90 -4.14
N PRO A 185 -22.11 15.52 -3.15
CA PRO A 185 -21.77 16.87 -2.72
C PRO A 185 -20.35 16.90 -2.12
N TYR A 186 -19.59 17.96 -2.42
CA TYR A 186 -18.25 18.16 -1.88
C TYR A 186 -18.24 19.01 -0.62
N THR A 187 -19.29 19.80 -0.41
CA THR A 187 -19.42 20.71 0.73
C THR A 187 -20.73 20.51 1.47
N TYR A 188 -20.77 20.96 2.74
CA TYR A 188 -22.00 20.95 3.53
C TYR A 188 -23.12 21.75 2.86
N LYS A 189 -22.80 22.89 2.24
CA LYS A 189 -23.78 23.73 1.56
C LYS A 189 -24.41 23.01 0.37
N GLU A 190 -23.58 22.41 -0.49
CA GLU A 190 -24.05 21.59 -1.62
C GLU A 190 -24.91 20.42 -1.12
N ALA A 191 -24.52 19.74 -0.04
CA ALA A 191 -25.31 18.65 0.52
C ALA A 191 -26.68 19.08 1.07
N MET A 192 -26.81 20.33 1.54
CA MET A 192 -28.08 20.89 2.01
C MET A 192 -28.94 21.46 0.87
N GLU A 193 -28.33 21.83 -0.26
CA GLU A 193 -29.01 22.28 -1.47
C GLU A 193 -29.40 21.12 -2.41
N ASP A 194 -28.83 19.93 -2.20
CA ASP A 194 -29.16 18.70 -2.91
C ASP A 194 -30.63 18.28 -2.69
N VAL A 195 -31.22 17.66 -3.73
CA VAL A 195 -32.53 17.02 -3.69
C VAL A 195 -32.62 16.00 -2.55
N ASP A 196 -31.51 15.31 -2.27
CA ASP A 196 -31.39 14.32 -1.21
C ASP A 196 -30.97 14.90 0.16
N SER A 197 -31.04 16.21 0.37
CA SER A 197 -30.59 16.92 1.58
C SER A 197 -31.04 16.29 2.90
N ARG A 198 -32.28 15.79 2.99
CA ARG A 198 -32.80 15.09 4.19
C ARG A 198 -32.04 13.80 4.50
N HIS A 199 -31.66 13.04 3.47
CA HIS A 199 -30.88 11.82 3.63
C HIS A 199 -29.46 12.15 4.09
N TRP A 200 -28.85 13.20 3.53
CA TRP A 200 -27.55 13.70 3.97
C TRP A 200 -27.57 14.19 5.43
N GLN A 201 -28.60 14.93 5.83
CA GLN A 201 -28.76 15.39 7.21
C GLN A 201 -28.87 14.23 8.18
N LYS A 202 -29.67 13.21 7.84
CA LYS A 202 -29.80 11.99 8.66
C LYS A 202 -28.48 11.24 8.78
N ALA A 203 -27.71 11.13 7.69
CA ALA A 203 -26.39 10.50 7.70
C ALA A 203 -25.40 11.26 8.59
N MET A 204 -25.37 12.59 8.51
CA MET A 204 -24.52 13.43 9.37
C MET A 204 -24.92 13.32 10.85
N GLN A 205 -26.22 13.33 11.14
CA GLN A 205 -26.72 13.18 12.51
C GLN A 205 -26.26 11.84 13.11
N SER A 206 -26.33 10.76 12.33
CA SER A 206 -25.86 9.43 12.78
C SER A 206 -24.36 9.41 13.05
N GLU A 207 -23.55 10.10 12.25
CA GLU A 207 -22.11 10.22 12.48
C GLU A 207 -21.81 11.02 13.76
N ILE A 208 -22.45 12.17 13.96
CA ILE A 208 -22.29 12.99 15.17
C ILE A 208 -22.75 12.23 16.42
N GLU A 209 -23.87 11.52 16.35
CA GLU A 209 -24.35 10.70 17.45
C GLU A 209 -23.34 9.59 17.81
N SER A 210 -22.72 8.95 16.81
CA SER A 210 -21.65 8.00 17.05
C SER A 210 -20.45 8.63 17.77
N MET A 211 -20.07 9.85 17.39
CA MET A 211 -18.98 10.59 18.03
C MET A 211 -19.32 10.98 19.46
N PHE A 212 -20.56 11.38 19.73
CA PHE A 212 -21.05 11.67 21.07
C PHE A 212 -21.06 10.44 21.96
N ASN A 213 -21.63 9.32 21.49
CA ASN A 213 -21.68 8.05 22.21
C ASN A 213 -20.27 7.51 22.53
N ASN A 214 -19.33 7.70 21.61
CA ASN A 214 -17.94 7.33 21.80
C ASN A 214 -17.12 8.34 22.62
N LYS A 215 -17.71 9.46 23.05
CA LYS A 215 -17.02 10.54 23.78
C LYS A 215 -15.75 11.00 23.06
N VAL A 216 -15.86 11.20 21.74
CA VAL A 216 -14.71 11.50 20.87
C VAL A 216 -14.07 12.85 21.22
N TRP A 217 -14.87 13.84 21.62
CA TRP A 217 -14.38 15.15 22.01
C TRP A 217 -15.17 15.76 23.16
N SER A 218 -14.60 16.79 23.78
CA SER A 218 -15.29 17.71 24.68
C SER A 218 -15.16 19.14 24.18
N LEU A 219 -16.18 19.96 24.40
CA LEU A 219 -16.14 21.38 24.06
C LEU A 219 -15.38 22.17 25.11
N VAL A 220 -14.37 22.93 24.67
CA VAL A 220 -13.52 23.75 25.53
C VAL A 220 -13.21 25.09 24.87
N ASP A 221 -12.86 26.08 25.68
CA ASP A 221 -12.35 27.35 25.16
C ASP A 221 -10.96 27.14 24.54
N LEU A 222 -10.70 27.80 23.40
CA LEU A 222 -9.44 27.66 22.69
C LEU A 222 -8.28 28.19 23.55
N PRO A 223 -7.29 27.35 23.89
CA PRO A 223 -6.15 27.81 24.67
C PRO A 223 -5.32 28.82 23.89
N LYS A 224 -4.72 29.79 24.61
CA LYS A 224 -3.91 30.85 24.00
C LYS A 224 -2.71 30.25 23.24
N GLY A 225 -2.55 30.66 21.99
CA GLY A 225 -1.40 30.27 21.15
C GLY A 225 -1.57 28.98 20.34
N ILE A 226 -2.70 28.27 20.47
CA ILE A 226 -2.99 27.05 19.69
C ILE A 226 -3.84 27.40 18.47
N LYS A 227 -3.50 26.81 17.32
CA LYS A 227 -4.32 26.90 16.10
C LYS A 227 -5.17 25.63 15.97
N PRO A 228 -6.51 25.72 16.04
CA PRO A 228 -7.36 24.56 15.90
C PRO A 228 -7.34 24.03 14.46
N ILE A 229 -7.44 22.71 14.32
CA ILE A 229 -7.51 22.00 13.04
C ILE A 229 -8.94 22.14 12.49
N GLY A 230 -9.07 22.43 11.20
CA GLY A 230 -10.40 22.42 10.57
C GLY A 230 -10.92 21.00 10.35
N CYS A 231 -12.22 20.84 10.16
CA CYS A 231 -12.82 19.58 9.72
C CYS A 231 -13.57 19.78 8.40
N LYS A 232 -13.94 18.67 7.76
CA LYS A 232 -14.80 18.66 6.58
C LYS A 232 -15.70 17.43 6.59
N TRP A 233 -16.86 17.56 5.98
CA TRP A 233 -17.72 16.43 5.67
C TRP A 233 -17.27 15.76 4.38
N VAL A 234 -17.32 14.43 4.35
CA VAL A 234 -17.14 13.62 3.14
C VAL A 234 -18.42 12.83 2.93
N TYR A 235 -19.06 13.06 1.80
CA TYR A 235 -20.31 12.44 1.41
C TYR A 235 -20.07 11.34 0.39
N LYS A 236 -20.84 10.26 0.49
CA LYS A 236 -20.83 9.18 -0.50
C LYS A 236 -22.20 8.53 -0.64
N ARG A 237 -22.72 8.49 -1.86
CA ARG A 237 -23.87 7.63 -2.20
C ARG A 237 -23.37 6.21 -2.44
N LYS A 238 -23.85 5.26 -1.63
CA LYS A 238 -23.66 3.84 -1.92
C LYS A 238 -24.80 3.36 -2.80
N ARG A 239 -24.45 3.01 -4.03
CA ARG A 239 -25.37 2.43 -5.00
C ARG A 239 -25.29 0.90 -4.92
N GLY A 240 -26.44 0.23 -4.98
CA GLY A 240 -26.54 -1.22 -5.04
C GLY A 240 -26.15 -1.77 -6.42
N MET A 241 -26.24 -3.09 -6.59
CA MET A 241 -26.00 -3.76 -7.88
C MET A 241 -26.97 -3.27 -8.98
N ASP A 242 -28.16 -2.81 -8.59
CA ASP A 242 -29.19 -2.27 -9.49
C ASP A 242 -28.94 -0.80 -9.88
N GLY A 243 -27.83 -0.20 -9.44
CA GLY A 243 -27.49 1.21 -9.68
C GLY A 243 -28.28 2.23 -8.85
N LYS A 244 -29.29 1.79 -8.08
CA LYS A 244 -30.07 2.65 -7.16
C LYS A 244 -29.28 2.97 -5.91
N VAL A 245 -29.48 4.19 -5.38
CA VAL A 245 -28.87 4.60 -4.10
C VAL A 245 -29.53 3.83 -2.95
N GLU A 246 -28.76 2.97 -2.29
CA GLU A 246 -29.23 2.20 -1.14
C GLU A 246 -28.93 2.89 0.18
N THR A 247 -27.80 3.60 0.28
CA THR A 247 -27.38 4.20 1.54
C THR A 247 -26.57 5.47 1.31
N PHE A 248 -26.86 6.50 2.09
CA PHE A 248 -26.10 7.73 2.15
C PHE A 248 -25.09 7.63 3.29
N LYS A 249 -23.81 7.87 3.01
CA LYS A 249 -22.76 7.92 4.03
C LYS A 249 -22.20 9.33 4.12
N ALA A 250 -22.24 9.90 5.32
CA ALA A 250 -21.52 11.13 5.66
C ALA A 250 -20.48 10.79 6.72
N ARG A 251 -19.24 11.20 6.51
CA ARG A 251 -18.16 11.04 7.49
C ARG A 251 -17.55 12.38 7.83
N LEU A 252 -17.28 12.60 9.10
CA LEU A 252 -16.57 13.79 9.54
C LEU A 252 -15.07 13.50 9.55
N VAL A 253 -14.31 14.32 8.81
CA VAL A 253 -12.87 14.11 8.58
C VAL A 253 -12.11 15.36 9.04
N ALA A 254 -11.12 15.17 9.92
CA ALA A 254 -10.17 16.22 10.27
C ALA A 254 -9.31 16.59 9.06
N LYS A 255 -8.99 17.89 8.93
CA LYS A 255 -8.03 18.38 7.93
C LYS A 255 -6.59 18.12 8.41
N GLY A 256 -6.22 16.86 8.68
CA GLY A 256 -4.93 16.53 9.29
C GLY A 256 -3.70 16.85 8.45
N TYR A 257 -3.85 17.24 7.17
CA TYR A 257 -2.75 17.83 6.40
C TYR A 257 -2.26 19.17 6.98
N THR A 258 -3.03 19.84 7.83
CA THR A 258 -2.59 21.04 8.56
C THR A 258 -1.79 20.72 9.82
N GLN A 259 -1.72 19.45 10.24
CA GLN A 259 -0.96 19.03 11.41
C GLN A 259 0.55 19.15 11.20
N LYS A 260 1.25 19.54 12.25
CA LYS A 260 2.71 19.65 12.32
C LYS A 260 3.31 18.58 13.23
N GLU A 261 4.32 17.90 12.72
CA GLU A 261 5.13 16.97 13.49
C GLU A 261 5.85 17.69 14.64
N GLY A 262 5.91 17.06 15.80
CA GLY A 262 6.47 17.63 17.04
C GLY A 262 5.57 18.63 17.76
N ILE A 263 4.38 18.94 17.22
CA ILE A 263 3.36 19.76 17.87
C ILE A 263 2.05 18.98 18.02
N ASP A 264 1.51 18.48 16.90
CA ASP A 264 0.20 17.82 16.86
C ASP A 264 0.30 16.29 16.91
N TYR A 265 1.47 15.74 16.58
CA TYR A 265 1.79 14.32 16.64
C TYR A 265 3.30 14.11 16.68
N GLU A 266 3.74 13.00 17.26
CA GLU A 266 5.14 12.55 17.24
C GLU A 266 5.32 11.37 16.29
N GLU A 267 4.48 10.34 16.42
CA GLU A 267 4.58 9.11 15.63
C GLU A 267 3.27 8.79 14.91
N THR A 268 3.37 8.34 13.66
CA THR A 268 2.22 8.03 12.81
C THR A 268 2.20 6.58 12.30
N PHE A 269 3.29 5.85 12.52
CA PHE A 269 3.43 4.50 11.99
C PHE A 269 2.40 3.55 12.59
N SER A 270 1.70 2.81 11.72
CA SER A 270 0.79 1.75 12.09
C SER A 270 1.07 0.54 11.19
N PRO A 271 1.26 -0.66 11.75
CA PRO A 271 1.50 -1.85 10.95
C PRO A 271 0.25 -2.24 10.15
N VAL A 272 0.47 -2.86 8.98
CA VAL A 272 -0.60 -3.39 8.13
C VAL A 272 -0.28 -4.84 7.81
N ALA A 273 -1.26 -5.74 7.94
CA ALA A 273 -1.01 -7.16 7.75
C ALA A 273 -0.52 -7.45 6.34
N MET A 274 0.65 -8.10 6.22
CA MET A 274 1.17 -8.46 4.90
C MET A 274 0.33 -9.59 4.28
N LEU A 275 -0.01 -9.44 3.00
CA LEU A 275 -0.76 -10.44 2.23
C LEU A 275 -0.11 -11.84 2.27
N LYS A 276 1.21 -11.92 2.43
CA LYS A 276 1.92 -13.21 2.56
C LYS A 276 1.44 -14.01 3.77
N TYR A 277 1.26 -13.36 4.93
CA TYR A 277 0.81 -14.03 6.16
C TYR A 277 -0.67 -14.38 6.10
N ILE A 278 -1.50 -13.50 5.52
CA ILE A 278 -2.91 -13.80 5.27
C ILE A 278 -3.03 -15.08 4.44
N ARG A 279 -2.28 -15.19 3.33
CA ARG A 279 -2.29 -16.39 2.47
C ARG A 279 -1.79 -17.64 3.19
N ILE A 280 -0.71 -17.54 3.98
CA ILE A 280 -0.19 -18.66 4.77
C ILE A 280 -1.25 -19.15 5.76
N LEU A 281 -1.90 -18.25 6.49
CA LEU A 281 -2.92 -18.62 7.48
C LEU A 281 -4.18 -19.20 6.81
N LEU A 282 -4.59 -18.69 5.64
CA LEU A 282 -5.65 -19.30 4.84
C LEU A 282 -5.28 -20.71 4.34
N SER A 283 -4.02 -20.94 3.94
CA SER A 283 -3.55 -22.27 3.56
C SER A 283 -3.54 -23.23 4.75
N ILE A 284 -3.13 -22.75 5.93
CA ILE A 284 -3.20 -23.53 7.18
C ILE A 284 -4.65 -23.88 7.49
N ALA A 285 -5.56 -22.90 7.42
CA ALA A 285 -6.98 -23.10 7.65
C ALA A 285 -7.56 -24.19 6.74
N ALA A 286 -7.27 -24.12 5.44
CA ALA A 286 -7.71 -25.13 4.48
C ALA A 286 -7.10 -26.52 4.73
N SER A 287 -5.84 -26.59 5.19
CA SER A 287 -5.17 -27.88 5.45
C SER A 287 -5.60 -28.56 6.75
N LEU A 288 -6.01 -27.77 7.74
CA LEU A 288 -6.40 -28.23 9.08
C LEU A 288 -7.91 -28.17 9.31
N ASP A 289 -8.69 -27.88 8.25
CA ASP A 289 -10.15 -27.74 8.29
C ASP A 289 -10.61 -26.77 9.38
N LEU A 290 -9.98 -25.59 9.44
CA LEU A 290 -10.32 -24.54 10.41
C LEU A 290 -11.40 -23.60 9.87
N GLU A 291 -12.26 -23.14 10.77
CA GLU A 291 -13.30 -22.17 10.44
C GLU A 291 -12.72 -20.75 10.33
N ILE A 292 -13.24 -19.98 9.37
CA ILE A 292 -12.80 -18.61 9.09
C ILE A 292 -13.98 -17.66 9.27
N TRP A 293 -13.78 -16.63 10.09
CA TRP A 293 -14.76 -15.58 10.34
C TRP A 293 -14.17 -14.21 10.00
N GLN A 294 -14.87 -13.44 9.17
CA GLN A 294 -14.54 -12.04 8.91
C GLN A 294 -15.43 -11.14 9.76
N MET A 295 -14.84 -10.12 10.37
CA MET A 295 -15.56 -9.08 11.11
C MET A 295 -15.06 -7.70 10.67
N ASP A 296 -15.97 -6.75 10.55
CA ASP A 296 -15.66 -5.32 10.32
C ASP A 296 -15.89 -4.55 11.62
N VAL A 297 -14.89 -3.76 12.03
CA VAL A 297 -15.04 -2.90 13.21
C VAL A 297 -15.72 -1.60 12.82
N LYS A 298 -16.98 -1.48 13.23
CA LYS A 298 -17.70 -0.20 13.15
C LYS A 298 -16.94 0.88 13.92
N THR A 299 -16.71 1.99 13.23
CA THR A 299 -16.08 3.20 13.78
C THR A 299 -14.72 2.95 14.46
N ALA A 300 -13.90 2.07 13.86
CA ALA A 300 -12.57 1.69 14.34
C ALA A 300 -11.72 2.88 14.85
N PHE A 301 -11.55 3.93 14.05
CA PHE A 301 -10.75 5.10 14.48
C PHE A 301 -11.35 5.85 15.68
N LEU A 302 -12.67 5.85 15.86
CA LEU A 302 -13.32 6.47 17.03
C LEU A 302 -13.09 5.68 18.33
N ASN A 303 -12.39 4.55 18.28
CA ASN A 303 -11.98 3.79 19.46
C ASN A 303 -10.53 4.07 19.87
N GLY A 304 -9.68 4.57 18.96
CA GLY A 304 -8.30 4.93 19.25
C GLY A 304 -8.23 6.14 20.19
N ARG A 305 -7.49 6.02 21.29
CA ARG A 305 -7.26 7.15 22.21
C ARG A 305 -6.13 8.02 21.68
N LEU A 306 -6.27 9.33 21.84
CA LEU A 306 -5.22 10.29 21.54
C LEU A 306 -4.51 10.65 22.85
N ASP A 307 -3.18 10.56 22.84
CA ASP A 307 -2.36 11.06 23.95
C ASP A 307 -2.05 12.56 23.74
N GLU A 308 -2.03 13.02 22.49
CA GLU A 308 -1.80 14.42 22.15
C GLU A 308 -3.05 15.30 22.36
N SER A 309 -2.83 16.55 22.75
CA SER A 309 -3.91 17.53 22.91
C SER A 309 -4.24 18.20 21.57
N ILE A 310 -5.13 17.58 20.80
CA ILE A 310 -5.60 18.09 19.51
C ILE A 310 -6.91 18.86 19.67
N TYR A 311 -6.95 20.05 19.07
CA TYR A 311 -8.13 20.91 19.03
C TYR A 311 -8.65 21.01 17.61
N MET A 312 -9.95 20.83 17.44
CA MET A 312 -10.63 20.85 16.15
C MET A 312 -11.75 21.88 16.17
N MET A 313 -11.97 22.57 15.05
CA MET A 313 -13.13 23.42 14.85
C MET A 313 -14.42 22.58 14.88
N GLN A 314 -15.51 23.17 15.39
CA GLN A 314 -16.81 22.51 15.39
C GLN A 314 -17.25 22.21 13.94
N PRO A 315 -17.88 21.04 13.70
CA PRO A 315 -18.37 20.67 12.37
C PRO A 315 -19.43 21.63 11.85
N GLU A 316 -19.32 21.99 10.56
CA GLU A 316 -20.33 22.79 9.88
C GLU A 316 -21.71 22.11 9.96
N GLY A 317 -22.75 22.89 10.29
CA GLY A 317 -24.11 22.40 10.51
C GLY A 317 -24.41 21.87 11.92
N PHE A 318 -23.39 21.68 12.77
CA PHE A 318 -23.51 21.08 14.10
C PHE A 318 -22.79 21.91 15.19
N ILE A 319 -22.84 23.24 15.05
CA ILE A 319 -22.29 24.19 16.03
C ILE A 319 -23.31 24.37 17.16
N GLU A 320 -22.87 24.21 18.42
CA GLU A 320 -23.75 24.41 19.57
C GLU A 320 -24.15 25.89 19.73
N LYS A 321 -25.46 26.15 19.80
CA LYS A 321 -26.01 27.50 19.95
C LYS A 321 -25.52 28.12 21.27
N GLY A 322 -24.88 29.28 21.18
CA GLY A 322 -24.31 29.99 22.34
C GLY A 322 -22.87 29.57 22.70
N GLN A 323 -22.26 28.63 21.97
CA GLN A 323 -20.88 28.19 22.19
C GLN A 323 -20.05 28.25 20.88
N MET A 324 -20.31 29.25 20.03
CA MET A 324 -19.70 29.34 18.69
C MET A 324 -18.17 29.47 18.73
N ASP A 325 -17.63 30.12 19.77
CA ASP A 325 -16.18 30.36 19.90
C ASP A 325 -15.42 29.17 20.51
N LYS A 326 -16.14 28.12 20.94
CA LYS A 326 -15.52 26.92 21.52
C LYS A 326 -15.01 25.97 20.43
N VAL A 327 -14.03 25.17 20.82
CA VAL A 327 -13.40 24.16 19.98
C VAL A 327 -13.57 22.77 20.59
N CYS A 328 -13.56 21.76 19.73
CA CYS A 328 -13.60 20.35 20.11
C CYS A 328 -12.19 19.90 20.52
N LYS A 329 -11.96 19.61 21.80
CA LYS A 329 -10.75 18.92 22.25
C LYS A 329 -10.92 17.42 22.02
N LEU A 330 -10.20 16.87 21.04
CA LEU A 330 -10.28 15.45 20.70
C LEU A 330 -9.65 14.60 21.80
N GLN A 331 -10.41 13.64 22.31
CA GLN A 331 -9.96 12.58 23.23
C GLN A 331 -9.64 11.28 22.47
N LYS A 332 -10.26 11.12 21.30
CA LYS A 332 -10.11 9.95 20.45
C LYS A 332 -9.81 10.36 19.02
N SER A 333 -9.16 9.46 18.29
CA SER A 333 -8.82 9.69 16.90
C SER A 333 -10.08 9.73 16.03
N ILE A 334 -10.00 10.49 14.95
CA ILE A 334 -11.02 10.56 13.91
C ILE A 334 -10.35 10.44 12.54
N TYR A 335 -11.14 10.17 11.51
CA TYR A 335 -10.66 10.13 10.13
C TYR A 335 -9.88 11.41 9.78
N GLY A 336 -8.80 11.25 9.02
CA GLY A 336 -8.00 12.37 8.51
C GLY A 336 -6.92 12.87 9.45
N LEU A 337 -6.91 12.49 10.74
CA LEU A 337 -5.73 12.70 11.59
C LEU A 337 -4.59 11.76 11.16
N LYS A 338 -3.36 12.27 11.19
CA LYS A 338 -2.19 11.51 10.74
C LYS A 338 -1.89 10.28 11.60
N GLN A 339 -2.15 10.35 12.91
CA GLN A 339 -1.91 9.25 13.85
C GLN A 339 -3.13 8.32 14.04
N ALA A 340 -4.25 8.54 13.34
CA ALA A 340 -5.50 7.81 13.62
C ALA A 340 -5.34 6.29 13.54
N SER A 341 -4.67 5.80 12.49
CA SER A 341 -4.42 4.37 12.30
C SER A 341 -3.52 3.77 13.37
N ARG A 342 -2.57 4.55 13.92
CA ARG A 342 -1.68 4.12 15.01
C ARG A 342 -2.46 4.04 16.33
N SER A 343 -3.20 5.09 16.68
CA SER A 343 -4.04 5.12 17.88
C SER A 343 -5.05 3.97 17.92
N TRP A 344 -5.64 3.64 16.77
CA TRP A 344 -6.49 2.46 16.63
C TRP A 344 -5.72 1.15 16.85
N ASN A 345 -4.59 0.95 16.16
CA ASN A 345 -3.80 -0.27 16.29
C ASN A 345 -3.33 -0.53 17.74
N ILE A 346 -2.83 0.50 18.43
CA ILE A 346 -2.41 0.40 19.84
C ILE A 346 -3.60 0.01 20.71
N ARG A 347 -4.76 0.63 20.51
CA ARG A 347 -5.96 0.31 21.28
C ARG A 347 -6.41 -1.14 21.04
N PHE A 348 -6.37 -1.57 19.79
CA PHE A 348 -6.73 -2.93 19.40
C PHE A 348 -5.79 -3.96 20.03
N ASP A 349 -4.47 -3.73 19.93
CA ASP A 349 -3.44 -4.59 20.51
C ASP A 349 -3.64 -4.80 22.02
N GLN A 350 -3.87 -3.71 22.76
CA GLN A 350 -4.15 -3.77 24.20
C GLN A 350 -5.40 -4.60 24.51
N ALA A 351 -6.48 -4.42 23.73
CA ALA A 351 -7.72 -5.16 23.93
C ALA A 351 -7.56 -6.66 23.65
N VAL A 352 -6.91 -7.00 22.53
CA VAL A 352 -6.69 -8.38 22.09
C VAL A 352 -5.74 -9.13 23.03
N LYS A 353 -4.67 -8.48 23.50
CA LYS A 353 -3.80 -9.02 24.56
C LYS A 353 -4.57 -9.25 25.86
N GLY A 354 -5.51 -8.36 26.21
CA GLY A 354 -6.41 -8.54 27.34
C GLY A 354 -7.30 -9.80 27.24
N PHE A 355 -7.63 -10.24 26.02
CA PHE A 355 -8.34 -11.51 25.79
C PHE A 355 -7.42 -12.75 25.81
N GLY A 356 -6.12 -12.59 26.08
CA GLY A 356 -5.15 -13.68 26.16
C GLY A 356 -4.53 -14.08 24.83
N PHE A 357 -4.63 -13.24 23.80
CA PHE A 357 -3.90 -13.43 22.56
C PHE A 357 -2.45 -12.94 22.69
N ILE A 358 -1.55 -13.62 21.99
CA ILE A 358 -0.12 -13.32 21.91
C ILE A 358 0.16 -12.82 20.50
N GLN A 359 0.74 -11.64 20.40
CA GLN A 359 1.16 -11.03 19.13
C GLN A 359 2.34 -11.80 18.54
N ASN A 360 2.34 -12.00 17.22
CA ASN A 360 3.45 -12.62 16.50
C ASN A 360 4.62 -11.62 16.36
N PRO A 361 5.84 -11.96 16.79
CA PRO A 361 6.99 -11.04 16.69
C PRO A 361 7.36 -10.68 15.25
N ASP A 362 7.15 -11.60 14.30
CA ASP A 362 7.53 -11.38 12.90
C ASP A 362 6.44 -10.64 12.09
N GLU A 363 5.21 -10.58 12.61
CA GLU A 363 4.08 -9.92 11.95
C GLU A 363 3.14 -9.31 13.00
N PRO A 364 3.30 -8.02 13.35
CA PRO A 364 2.58 -7.36 14.45
C PRO A 364 1.05 -7.33 14.29
N CYS A 365 0.53 -7.55 13.09
CA CYS A 365 -0.91 -7.62 12.82
C CYS A 365 -1.50 -9.02 12.99
N VAL A 366 -0.68 -10.02 13.30
CA VAL A 366 -1.10 -11.41 13.52
C VAL A 366 -0.99 -11.75 15.00
N TYR A 367 -2.04 -12.33 15.52
CA TYR A 367 -2.17 -12.76 16.90
C TYR A 367 -2.54 -14.25 16.94
N LYS A 368 -2.08 -14.94 17.97
CA LYS A 368 -2.46 -16.33 18.24
C LYS A 368 -2.91 -16.51 19.67
N ARG A 369 -3.87 -17.39 19.89
CA ARG A 369 -4.30 -17.83 21.20
C ARG A 369 -4.43 -19.35 21.19
N ILE A 370 -3.85 -19.98 22.20
CA ILE A 370 -3.94 -21.42 22.43
C ILE A 370 -4.56 -21.60 23.81
N LYS A 371 -5.67 -22.33 23.88
CA LYS A 371 -6.31 -22.68 25.15
C LYS A 371 -6.73 -24.15 25.10
N GLY A 372 -5.94 -25.00 25.75
CA GLY A 372 -6.10 -26.46 25.65
C GLY A 372 -5.78 -26.94 24.24
N ASP A 373 -6.72 -27.63 23.63
CA ASP A 373 -6.71 -28.11 22.24
C ASP A 373 -7.21 -27.06 21.22
N LYS A 374 -7.73 -25.92 21.69
CA LYS A 374 -8.25 -24.86 20.82
C LYS A 374 -7.16 -23.90 20.38
N LEU A 375 -7.05 -23.72 19.07
CA LEU A 375 -6.14 -22.79 18.42
C LEU A 375 -6.95 -21.74 17.67
N VAL A 376 -6.68 -20.46 17.94
CA VAL A 376 -7.28 -19.33 17.24
C VAL A 376 -6.19 -18.37 16.79
N PHE A 377 -6.15 -18.10 15.49
CA PHE A 377 -5.43 -16.99 14.89
C PHE A 377 -6.37 -15.81 14.69
N LEU A 378 -5.84 -14.62 14.87
CA LEU A 378 -6.52 -13.36 14.61
C LEU A 378 -5.59 -12.51 13.75
N ILE A 379 -6.11 -11.96 12.66
CA ILE A 379 -5.39 -11.01 11.82
C ILE A 379 -6.16 -9.69 11.82
N LEU A 380 -5.47 -8.58 12.08
CA LEU A 380 -6.01 -7.24 11.90
C LEU A 380 -5.51 -6.64 10.59
N TYR A 381 -6.41 -6.32 9.67
CA TYR A 381 -6.12 -5.56 8.45
C TYR A 381 -6.87 -4.22 8.49
N VAL A 382 -6.22 -3.20 9.05
CA VAL A 382 -6.82 -1.87 9.28
C VAL A 382 -8.09 -1.98 10.14
N ASP A 383 -9.27 -2.02 9.53
CA ASP A 383 -10.58 -2.09 10.22
C ASP A 383 -11.22 -3.49 10.13
N ASP A 384 -10.70 -4.36 9.24
CA ASP A 384 -11.13 -5.74 9.08
C ASP A 384 -10.37 -6.67 10.02
N ILE A 385 -11.08 -7.65 10.57
CA ILE A 385 -10.54 -8.71 11.41
C ILE A 385 -10.85 -10.05 10.75
N LEU A 386 -9.82 -10.89 10.61
CA LEU A 386 -9.97 -12.28 10.22
C LEU A 386 -9.66 -13.18 11.40
N LEU A 387 -10.62 -13.98 11.84
CA LEU A 387 -10.47 -15.00 12.87
C LEU A 387 -10.42 -16.36 12.20
N ILE A 388 -9.45 -17.19 12.59
CA ILE A 388 -9.23 -18.52 12.03
C ILE A 388 -9.00 -19.48 13.18
N GLY A 389 -9.81 -20.52 13.34
CA GLY A 389 -9.58 -21.45 14.45
C GLY A 389 -10.51 -22.64 14.51
N THR A 390 -10.26 -23.50 15.49
CA THR A 390 -11.15 -24.62 15.84
C THR A 390 -12.30 -24.14 16.72
N MET A 391 -13.51 -24.68 16.51
CA MET A 391 -14.71 -24.34 17.29
C MET A 391 -14.65 -24.79 18.75
#